data_AF-A0A527FY71-F1
#
_entry.id   AF-A0A527FY71-F1
#
_cell.length_a   1.000
_cell.length_b   1.000
_cell.length_c   1.000
_cell.angle_alpha   90.00
_cell.angle_beta   90.00
_cell.angle_gamma   90.00
#
_symmetry.space_group_name_H-M   'P 1'
#
loop_
_entity.id
_entity.type
_entity.pdbx_description
1 polymer ?
#
loop_
_entity_poly.entity_id
_entity_poly.type
_entity_poly.pdbx_seq_one_letter_code
_entity_poly.pdbx_strand_id
1 'polypeptide(L)'
;AAEDPSFRVKTDEESGQTIISGMGELHLDIIVDRMRREFKVEANVGAPQVAYRETITRRHEQDYTHKKQTGGTGQFARVKIVFEPNPESSE
;
A
#
# COMPACT_ATOMS: atom_id res chain seq x y z
N ALA A 1 -27.23 2.35 5.19
CA ALA A 1 -26.52 1.35 4.36
C ALA A 1 -27.48 0.36 3.69
N ALA A 2 -28.71 0.79 3.33
CA ALA A 2 -29.78 -0.09 2.84
C ALA A 2 -30.45 0.43 1.55
N GLU A 3 -29.93 1.49 0.93
CA GLU A 3 -30.57 2.12 -0.25
C GLU A 3 -30.06 1.57 -1.58
N ASP A 4 -28.84 1.02 -1.66
CA ASP A 4 -28.30 0.50 -2.92
C ASP A 4 -27.45 -0.76 -2.71
N PRO A 5 -27.87 -1.95 -3.19
CA PRO A 5 -27.13 -3.21 -3.02
C PRO A 5 -25.82 -3.27 -3.81
N SER A 6 -25.59 -2.29 -4.70
CA SER A 6 -24.36 -2.15 -5.48
C SER A 6 -23.26 -1.35 -4.78
N PHE A 7 -23.60 -0.65 -3.69
CA PHE A 7 -22.67 0.17 -2.94
C PHE A 7 -21.83 -0.68 -1.98
N ARG A 8 -20.52 -0.77 -2.24
CA ARG A 8 -19.58 -1.45 -1.34
C ARG A 8 -18.58 -0.46 -0.80
N VAL A 9 -18.48 -0.41 0.52
CA VAL A 9 -17.42 0.32 1.23
C VAL A 9 -16.40 -0.71 1.70
N LYS A 10 -15.14 -0.53 1.31
CA LYS A 10 -14.03 -1.31 1.82
C LYS A 10 -12.98 -0.35 2.36
N THR A 11 -12.54 -0.56 3.59
CA THR A 11 -11.36 0.11 4.11
C THR A 11 -10.15 -0.71 3.69
N ASP A 12 -9.21 -0.07 3.02
CA ASP A 12 -7.93 -0.69 2.66
C ASP A 12 -6.94 -0.50 3.81
N GLU A 13 -6.44 -1.61 4.37
CA GLU A 13 -5.56 -1.59 5.55
C GLU A 13 -4.12 -1.16 5.23
N GLU A 14 -3.67 -1.26 3.97
CA GLU A 14 -2.32 -0.82 3.57
C GLU A 14 -2.24 0.70 3.37
N SER A 15 -3.26 1.30 2.73
CA SER A 15 -3.29 2.75 2.46
C SER A 15 -4.04 3.56 3.54
N GLY A 16 -4.81 2.91 4.41
CA GLY A 16 -5.69 3.57 5.38
C GLY A 16 -6.85 4.34 4.72
N GLN A 17 -7.10 4.14 3.43
CA GLN A 17 -8.13 4.83 2.67
C GLN A 17 -9.45 4.06 2.70
N THR A 18 -10.57 4.79 2.79
CA THR A 18 -11.90 4.22 2.59
C THR A 18 -12.23 4.24 1.10
N ILE A 19 -12.22 3.06 0.47
CA ILE A 19 -12.54 2.89 -0.94
C ILE A 19 -14.05 2.68 -1.06
N ILE A 20 -14.68 3.56 -1.84
CA ILE A 20 -16.09 3.48 -2.19
C ILE A 20 -16.20 2.88 -3.60
N SER A 21 -16.90 1.76 -3.74
CA SER A 21 -17.14 1.09 -5.03
C SER A 21 -18.60 1.24 -5.45
N GLY A 22 -18.82 1.59 -6.71
CA GLY A 22 -20.14 1.72 -7.33
C GLY A 22 -20.14 1.24 -8.79
N MET A 23 -21.32 1.14 -9.41
CA MET A 23 -21.49 0.61 -10.77
C MET A 23 -20.92 1.50 -11.89
N GLY A 24 -20.60 2.76 -11.62
CA GLY A 24 -20.04 3.69 -12.61
C GLY A 24 -19.76 5.06 -12.02
N GLU A 25 -19.11 5.92 -12.81
CA GLU A 25 -18.75 7.30 -12.41
C GLU A 25 -19.98 8.11 -12.00
N LEU A 26 -21.07 8.02 -12.77
CA LEU A 26 -22.31 8.77 -12.52
C LEU A 26 -22.94 8.40 -11.16
N HIS A 27 -22.86 7.14 -10.76
CA HIS A 27 -23.38 6.70 -9.47
C HIS A 27 -22.57 7.32 -8.33
N LEU A 28 -21.25 7.36 -8.46
CA LEU A 28 -20.37 7.96 -7.46
C LEU A 28 -20.59 9.48 -7.34
N ASP A 29 -20.75 10.19 -8.45
CA ASP A 29 -21.04 11.64 -8.45
C ASP A 29 -22.36 11.99 -7.76
N ILE A 30 -23.43 11.22 -8.02
CA ILE A 30 -24.73 11.43 -7.37
C ILE A 30 -24.61 11.20 -5.86
N ILE A 31 -23.86 10.18 -5.42
CA ILE A 31 -23.66 9.90 -3.99
C ILE A 31 -22.86 11.02 -3.31
N VAL A 32 -21.82 11.55 -3.97
CA VAL A 32 -21.00 12.65 -3.43
C VAL A 32 -21.82 13.93 -3.31
N ASP A 33 -22.65 14.25 -4.31
CA ASP A 33 -23.59 15.39 -4.24
C ASP A 33 -24.62 15.19 -3.11
N ARG A 34 -25.14 13.97 -2.94
CA ARG A 34 -26.07 13.62 -1.85
C ARG A 34 -25.42 13.74 -0.47
N MET A 35 -24.19 13.25 -0.31
CA MET A 35 -23.41 13.40 0.94
C MET A 35 -23.13 14.86 1.29
N ARG A 36 -22.81 15.67 0.28
CA ARG A 36 -22.55 17.10 0.46
C ARG A 36 -23.80 17.88 0.85
N ARG A 37 -24.95 17.56 0.25
CA ARG A 37 -26.23 18.25 0.48
C ARG A 37 -26.96 17.80 1.75
N GLU A 38 -27.06 16.50 1.98
CA GLU A 38 -27.84 15.95 3.10
C GLU A 38 -27.01 15.84 4.38
N PHE A 39 -25.73 15.46 4.29
CA PHE A 39 -24.88 15.19 5.45
C PHE A 39 -23.83 16.26 5.72
N LYS A 40 -23.69 17.28 4.84
CA LYS A 40 -22.69 18.36 4.96
C LYS A 40 -21.24 17.85 5.08
N VAL A 41 -20.97 16.63 4.61
CA VAL A 41 -19.64 16.03 4.66
C VAL A 41 -18.91 16.32 3.35
N GLU A 42 -17.78 17.00 3.43
CA GLU A 42 -16.86 17.19 2.30
C GLU A 42 -15.92 15.98 2.22
N ALA A 43 -16.11 15.13 1.21
CA ALA A 43 -15.24 13.99 0.94
C ALA A 43 -14.32 14.32 -0.25
N ASN A 44 -13.03 14.00 -0.11
CA ASN A 44 -12.08 14.09 -1.23
C ASN A 44 -12.26 12.87 -2.13
N VAL A 45 -12.67 13.10 -3.38
CA VAL A 45 -12.82 12.05 -4.39
C VAL A 45 -11.54 11.99 -5.22
N GLY A 46 -10.96 10.80 -5.34
CA GLY A 46 -9.74 10.59 -6.11
C GLY A 46 -9.56 9.11 -6.45
N ALA A 47 -8.60 8.83 -7.33
CA ALA A 47 -8.21 7.46 -7.62
C ALA A 47 -7.61 6.82 -6.35
N PRO A 48 -7.98 5.57 -6.02
CA PRO A 48 -7.37 4.86 -4.90
C PRO A 48 -5.87 4.69 -5.16
N GLN A 49 -5.07 4.76 -4.09
CA GLN A 49 -3.64 4.46 -4.22
C GLN A 49 -3.45 2.98 -4.54
N VAL A 50 -2.60 2.71 -5.53
CA VAL A 50 -2.21 1.35 -5.88
C VAL A 50 -1.05 0.95 -4.98
N ALA A 51 -1.20 -0.15 -4.24
CA ALA A 51 -0.12 -0.74 -3.46
C ALA A 51 0.88 -1.42 -4.41
N TYR A 52 1.95 -0.72 -4.76
CA TYR A 52 3.03 -1.30 -5.55
C TYR A 52 3.90 -2.19 -4.66
N ARG A 53 4.15 -3.42 -5.12
CA ARG A 53 5.10 -4.34 -4.51
C ARG A 53 6.41 -4.28 -5.29
N GLU A 54 7.52 -4.12 -4.59
CA GLU A 54 8.85 -4.14 -5.20
C GLU A 54 9.45 -5.55 -5.11
N THR A 55 9.98 -6.04 -6.21
CA THR A 55 10.77 -7.29 -6.25
C THR A 55 12.07 -7.07 -7.01
N ILE A 56 13.11 -7.79 -6.61
CA ILE A 56 14.38 -7.80 -7.34
C ILE A 56 14.23 -8.59 -8.63
N THR A 57 14.86 -8.15 -9.72
CA THR A 57 14.80 -8.85 -11.02
C THR A 57 16.05 -9.67 -11.33
N ARG A 58 17.16 -9.37 -10.66
CA ARG A 58 18.47 -9.99 -10.90
C ARG A 58 19.09 -10.42 -9.59
N ARG A 59 19.90 -11.47 -9.66
CA ARG A 59 20.72 -11.91 -8.54
C ARG A 59 21.72 -10.82 -8.17
N HIS A 60 21.77 -10.47 -6.88
CA HIS A 60 22.72 -9.49 -6.35
C HIS A 60 23.43 -10.06 -5.12
N GLU A 61 24.77 -10.04 -5.14
CA GLU A 61 25.57 -10.41 -3.96
C GLU A 61 25.98 -9.14 -3.22
N GLN A 62 25.54 -9.01 -1.96
CA GLN A 62 25.93 -7.91 -1.09
C GLN A 62 26.87 -8.42 0.00
N ASP A 63 28.07 -7.87 0.04
CA ASP A 63 28.99 -8.01 1.16
C ASP A 63 28.89 -6.75 2.02
N TYR A 64 28.47 -6.91 3.28
CA TYR A 64 28.41 -5.82 4.24
C TYR A 64 29.28 -6.16 5.44
N THR A 65 30.29 -5.33 5.68
CA THR A 65 31.10 -5.40 6.89
C THR A 65 30.70 -4.29 7.84
N HIS A 66 29.95 -4.62 8.87
CA HIS A 66 29.69 -3.75 10.00
C HIS A 66 30.90 -3.75 10.93
N LYS A 67 31.67 -2.66 10.90
CA LYS A 67 32.78 -2.45 11.84
C LYS A 67 32.55 -1.14 12.60
N LYS A 68 31.99 -1.26 13.80
CA LYS A 68 31.93 -0.17 14.78
C LYS A 68 32.82 -0.55 15.96
N GLN A 69 34.07 -0.10 15.89
CA GLN A 69 35.05 -0.29 16.94
C GLN A 69 35.72 1.05 17.23
N THR A 70 35.24 1.74 18.26
CA THR A 70 35.76 3.06 18.69
C THR A 70 36.68 2.95 19.91
N GLY A 71 36.87 1.74 20.46
CA GLY A 71 37.75 1.40 21.58
C GLY A 71 37.19 0.20 22.38
N GLY A 72 38.03 -0.80 22.72
CA GLY A 72 37.61 -2.02 23.45
C GLY A 72 36.97 -3.13 22.59
N THR A 73 36.20 -4.03 23.21
CA THR A 73 35.40 -5.09 22.56
C THR A 73 34.37 -4.46 21.62
N GLY A 74 34.73 -4.37 20.33
CA GLY A 74 33.89 -3.78 19.30
C GLY A 74 32.90 -4.75 18.68
N GLN A 75 31.98 -4.21 17.88
CA GLN A 75 31.09 -5.00 17.04
C GLN A 75 31.72 -5.15 15.66
N PHE A 76 32.10 -6.38 15.33
CA PHE A 76 32.55 -6.78 14.01
C PHE A 76 31.60 -7.86 13.48
N ALA A 77 30.91 -7.56 12.40
CA ALA A 77 30.12 -8.53 11.66
C ALA A 77 30.37 -8.34 10.17
N ARG A 78 30.73 -9.41 9.48
CA ARG A 78 30.71 -9.45 8.02
C ARG A 78 29.56 -10.36 7.62
N VAL A 79 28.64 -9.82 6.84
CA VAL A 79 27.49 -10.55 6.32
C VAL A 79 27.62 -10.55 4.80
N LYS A 80 27.72 -11.75 4.23
CA LYS A 80 27.59 -11.96 2.79
C LYS A 80 26.18 -12.49 2.53
N ILE A 81 25.36 -11.70 1.84
CA ILE A 81 23.99 -12.06 1.48
C ILE A 81 23.93 -12.19 -0.04
N VAL A 82 23.33 -13.27 -0.51
CA VAL A 82 22.98 -13.45 -1.91
C VAL A 82 21.47 -13.26 -2.01
N PHE A 83 21.06 -12.23 -2.74
CA PHE A 83 19.66 -11.97 -3.04
C PHE A 83 19.33 -12.56 -4.41
N GLU A 84 18.31 -13.41 -4.49
CA GLU A 84 17.81 -13.99 -5.74
C GLU A 84 16.31 -13.72 -5.87
N PRO A 85 15.82 -13.42 -7.08
CA PRO A 85 14.39 -13.22 -7.32
C PRO A 85 13.64 -14.51 -7.00
N ASN A 86 12.61 -14.43 -6.14
CA ASN A 86 11.72 -15.55 -5.90
C ASN A 86 10.60 -15.55 -6.95
N PRO A 87 10.53 -16.55 -7.87
CA PRO A 87 9.50 -16.60 -8.89
C PRO A 87 8.08 -16.86 -8.33
N GLU A 88 7.96 -17.40 -7.13
CA GLU A 88 6.67 -17.83 -6.54
C GLU A 88 5.84 -16.71 -5.90
N SER A 89 6.33 -15.48 -5.85
CA SER A 89 5.57 -14.35 -5.28
C SER A 89 4.56 -13.72 -6.26
N SER A 90 4.29 -14.40 -7.38
CA SER A 90 3.48 -13.92 -8.51
C SER A 90 2.14 -14.66 -8.68
N GLU A 91 1.73 -15.48 -7.70
CA GLU A 91 0.39 -16.10 -7.65
C GLU A 91 -0.57 -15.31 -6.75
#